data_AF-I0HEB9-F1
#
_entry.id   AF-I0HEB9-F1
#
_cell.length_a   1.000
_cell.length_b   1.000
_cell.length_c   1.000
_cell.angle_alpha   90.00
_cell.angle_beta   90.00
_cell.angle_gamma   90.00
#
_symmetry.space_group_name_H-M   'P 1'
#
loop_
_entity.id
_entity.type
_entity.pdbx_description
1 polymer ?
#
loop_
_entity_poly.entity_id
_entity_poly.type
_entity_poly.pdbx_seq_one_letter_code
_entity_poly.pdbx_strand_id
1 'polypeptide(L)' 'MDPLLSLAREEMVRRLTTAAGQMTATVDMLTTLRDLAGDVRGTESMRAAIEELTLTRDRLLGQARSITGCAPVG' A
#
# COMPACT_ATOMS: atom_id res chain seq x y z
N MET A 1 -3.11 -29.25 -5.98
CA MET A 1 -2.65 -27.99 -5.35
C MET A 1 -2.19 -28.33 -3.95
N ASP A 2 -0.98 -27.91 -3.57
CA ASP A 2 -0.49 -28.10 -2.20
C ASP A 2 -1.24 -27.13 -1.25
N PRO A 3 -1.94 -27.63 -0.23
CA PRO A 3 -2.76 -26.80 0.66
C PRO A 3 -1.93 -25.82 1.50
N LEU A 4 -0.67 -26.15 1.82
CA LEU A 4 0.23 -25.26 2.54
C LEU A 4 0.68 -24.09 1.65
N LEU A 5 0.93 -24.35 0.37
CA LEU A 5 1.24 -23.29 -0.60
C LEU A 5 0.04 -22.34 -0.81
N SER A 6 -1.19 -22.85 -0.82
CA SER A 6 -2.40 -22.02 -0.91
C SER A 6 -2.57 -21.13 0.32
N LEU A 7 -2.39 -21.70 1.52
CA LEU A 7 -2.50 -20.95 2.77
C LEU A 7 -1.41 -19.87 2.88
N ALA A 8 -0.16 -20.20 2.53
CA ALA A 8 0.95 -19.25 2.54
C ALA A 8 0.69 -18.08 1.57
N ARG A 9 0.11 -18.37 0.41
CA ARG A 9 -0.27 -17.36 -0.59
C ARG A 9 -1.36 -16.43 -0.08
N GLU A 10 -2.42 -16.96 0.49
CA GLU A 10 -3.52 -16.17 1.07
C GLU A 10 -3.01 -15.25 2.19
N GLU A 11 -2.15 -15.77 3.07
CA GLU A 11 -1.53 -14.98 4.13
C GLU A 11 -0.62 -13.88 3.57
N MET A 12 0.15 -14.16 2.52
CA MET A 12 0.99 -13.16 1.88
C MET A 12 0.15 -12.04 1.24
N VAL A 13 -0.93 -12.39 0.53
CA VAL A 13 -1.88 -11.41 0.00
C VAL A 13 -2.47 -10.57 1.13
N ARG A 14 -2.96 -11.20 2.19
CA ARG A 14 -3.54 -10.53 3.37
C ARG A 14 -2.56 -9.50 3.95
N ARG A 15 -1.32 -9.90 4.18
CA ARG A 15 -0.27 -9.00 4.73
C ARG A 15 0.00 -7.80 3.83
N LEU A 16 0.13 -8.03 2.52
CA LEU A 16 0.37 -6.96 1.55
C LEU A 16 -0.82 -5.98 1.50
N THR A 17 -2.06 -6.49 1.51
CA THR A 17 -3.26 -5.64 1.53
C THR A 17 -3.39 -4.86 2.84
N THR A 18 -3.05 -5.47 3.98
CA THR A 18 -3.06 -4.78 5.29
C THR A 18 -2.04 -3.65 5.33
N ALA A 19 -0.81 -3.92 4.87
CA ALA A 19 0.25 -2.90 4.81
C ALA A 19 -0.14 -1.73 3.89
N ALA A 20 -0.73 -2.02 2.71
CA ALA A 20 -1.23 -0.99 1.81
C ALA A 20 -2.39 -0.18 2.42
N GLY A 21 -3.27 -0.83 3.20
CA GLY A 21 -4.33 -0.14 3.95
C GLY A 21 -3.78 0.82 5.00
N GLN A 22 -2.75 0.40 5.75
CA GLN A 22 -2.07 1.26 6.71
C GLN A 22 -1.40 2.46 6.04
N MET A 23 -0.71 2.24 4.91
CA MET A 23 -0.11 3.32 4.13
C MET A 23 -1.15 4.32 3.61
N THR A 24 -2.34 3.85 3.25
CA THR A 24 -3.46 4.73 2.83
C THR A 24 -3.87 5.64 3.98
N ALA A 25 -4.07 5.08 5.18
CA ALA A 25 -4.41 5.89 6.35
C ALA A 25 -3.31 6.92 6.69
N THR A 26 -2.03 6.57 6.54
CA THR A 26 -0.92 7.51 6.72
C THR A 26 -0.92 8.61 5.68
N VAL A 27 -1.14 8.28 4.39
CA VAL A 27 -1.24 9.27 3.31
C VAL A 27 -2.39 10.24 3.54
N ASP A 28 -3.57 9.75 3.94
CA ASP A 28 -4.72 10.59 4.24
C ASP A 28 -4.44 11.55 5.40
N MET A 29 -3.78 11.06 6.45
CA MET A 29 -3.38 11.88 7.59
C MET A 29 -2.37 12.96 7.19
N LEU A 30 -1.31 12.60 6.44
CA LEU A 30 -0.32 13.56 5.96
C LEU A 30 -0.91 14.59 5.00
N THR A 31 -1.84 14.17 4.14
CA THR A 31 -2.56 15.06 3.23
C THR A 31 -3.41 16.05 4.02
N THR A 32 -4.16 15.56 5.01
CA THR A 32 -4.96 16.42 5.90
C THR A 32 -4.08 17.42 6.66
N LEU A 33 -2.93 16.97 7.19
CA LEU A 33 -1.99 17.84 7.90
C LEU A 33 -1.39 18.90 6.97
N ARG A 34 -1.05 18.54 5.74
CA ARG A 34 -0.57 19.47 4.72
C ARG A 34 -1.64 20.50 4.37
N ASP A 35 -2.88 20.06 4.18
CA ASP A 35 -3.99 20.95 3.81
C ASP A 35 -4.31 21.93 4.96
N LEU A 36 -4.19 21.49 6.22
CA LEU A 36 -4.30 22.36 7.40
C LEU A 36 -3.11 23.34 7.51
N ALA A 37 -1.89 22.87 7.23
CA ALA A 37 -0.69 23.70 7.28
C ALA A 37 -0.67 24.75 6.14
N GLY A 38 -1.31 24.47 5.02
CA GLY A 38 -1.25 25.27 3.80
C GLY A 38 0.05 25.05 3.00
N ASP A 39 0.17 25.72 1.86
CA ASP A 39 1.36 25.63 0.98
C ASP A 39 2.48 26.58 1.47
N VAL A 40 2.89 26.37 2.72
CA VAL A 40 3.95 27.15 3.38
C VAL A 40 5.31 26.54 3.04
N ARG A 41 6.34 27.37 2.86
CA ARG A 41 7.73 26.91 2.72
C ARG A 41 8.08 25.96 3.87
N GLY A 42 8.28 24.67 3.56
CA GLY A 42 8.56 23.61 4.53
C GLY A 42 7.71 22.34 4.36
N THR A 43 6.58 22.40 3.64
CA THR A 43 5.74 21.23 3.37
C THR A 43 6.21 20.37 2.19
N GLU A 44 7.27 20.77 1.48
CA GLU A 44 7.87 20.03 0.37
C GLU A 44 8.30 18.61 0.78
N SER A 45 8.84 18.46 1.99
CA SER A 45 9.17 17.16 2.58
C SER A 45 7.93 16.30 2.81
N MET A 46 6.81 16.91 3.25
CA MET A 46 5.54 16.18 3.39
C MET A 46 4.97 15.76 2.05
N ARG A 47 5.11 16.60 1.01
CA ARG A 47 4.68 16.27 -0.36
C ARG A 47 5.47 15.07 -0.89
N ALA A 48 6.80 15.08 -0.75
CA ALA A 48 7.64 13.95 -1.14
C ALA A 48 7.29 12.67 -0.38
N ALA A 49 7.04 12.76 0.94
CA ALA A 49 6.63 11.63 1.75
C ALA A 49 5.27 11.05 1.31
N ILE A 50 4.29 11.90 0.98
CA ILE A 50 3.00 11.48 0.44
C ILE A 50 3.18 10.75 -0.90
N GLU A 51 3.99 11.28 -1.81
CA GLU A 51 4.27 10.65 -3.11
C GLU A 51 4.96 9.29 -2.94
N GLU A 52 5.98 9.19 -2.10
CA GLU A 52 6.70 7.93 -1.86
C GLU A 52 5.81 6.86 -1.22
N LEU A 53 5.00 7.24 -0.22
CA LEU A 53 4.05 6.33 0.42
C LEU A 53 2.97 5.86 -0.56
N THR A 54 2.49 6.77 -1.43
CA THR A 54 1.51 6.45 -2.48
C THR A 54 2.08 5.44 -3.48
N LEU A 55 3.31 5.68 -3.97
CA LEU A 55 4.01 4.75 -4.88
C LEU A 55 4.24 3.38 -4.24
N THR A 56 4.63 3.37 -2.96
CA THR A 56 4.88 2.13 -2.22
C THR A 56 3.59 1.34 -2.01
N ARG A 57 2.49 2.01 -1.63
CA ARG A 57 1.15 1.40 -1.55
C ARG A 57 0.75 0.76 -2.88
N ASP A 58 0.90 1.48 -3.98
CA ASP A 58 0.49 1.00 -5.30
C ASP A 58 1.31 -0.22 -5.74
N ARG A 59 2.60 -0.25 -5.40
CA ARG A 59 3.47 -1.41 -5.61
C ARG A 59 3.02 -2.61 -4.78
N LEU A 60 2.69 -2.44 -3.51
CA LEU A 60 2.20 -3.53 -2.65
C LEU A 60 0.88 -4.11 -3.16
N LEU A 61 -0.05 -3.25 -3.59
CA LEU A 61 -1.30 -3.68 -4.21
C LEU A 61 -1.06 -4.41 -5.54
N GLY A 62 -0.10 -3.93 -6.34
CA GLY A 62 0.33 -4.61 -7.56
C GLY A 62 0.89 -6.00 -7.29
N GLN A 63 1.71 -6.15 -6.26
CA GLN A 63 2.25 -7.44 -5.82
C GLN A 63 1.13 -8.39 -5.35
N ALA A 64 0.20 -7.90 -4.53
CA ALA A 64 -0.95 -8.70 -4.08
C ALA A 64 -1.80 -9.19 -5.26
N ARG A 65 -2.06 -8.33 -6.25
CA ARG A 65 -2.76 -8.70 -7.48
C ARG A 65 -1.99 -9.72 -8.32
N SER A 66 -0.68 -9.55 -8.49
CA SER A 66 0.15 -10.51 -9.22
C SER A 66 0.15 -11.88 -8.55
N ILE A 67 0.26 -11.92 -7.22
CA ILE A 67 0.18 -13.17 -6.46
C ILE A 67 -1.17 -13.83 -6.71
N THR A 68 -2.27 -13.05 -6.68
CA THR A 68 -3.65 -13.51 -6.93
C THR A 68 -3.89 -13.96 -8.38
N GLY A 69 -3.25 -13.33 -9.36
CA GLY A 69 -3.35 -13.67 -10.79
C GLY A 69 -2.57 -14.92 -11.20
N CYS A 70 -1.51 -15.29 -10.47
CA CYS A 70 -0.75 -16.53 -10.70
C CYS A 70 -1.44 -17.80 -10.17
N ALA A 71 -2.71 -17.75 -9.73
CA ALA A 71 -3.44 -18.98 -9.40
C ALA A 71 -3.81 -19.71 -10.70
N PRO A 72 -3.48 -21.00 -10.84
CA PRO A 72 -4.18 -21.81 -11.81
C PRO A 72 -5.66 -21.83 -11.42
N VAL A 73 -6.52 -21.45 -12.36
CA VAL A 73 -7.95 -21.78 -12.32
C VAL A 73 -8.02 -23.30 -12.27
N GLY A 74 -8.33 -23.83 -11.10
CA GLY A 74 -8.58 -25.26 -10.85
C GLY A 74 -10.04 -25.46 -10.55
#